data_AF-A0A2H0XUW0-F1
#
_entry.id   AF-A0A2H0XUW0-F1
#
_cell.length_a   1.000
_cell.length_b   1.000
_cell.length_c   1.000
_cell.angle_alpha   90.00
_cell.angle_beta   90.00
_cell.angle_gamma   90.00
#
_symmetry.space_group_name_H-M   'P 1'
#
loop_
_entity.id
_entity.type
_entity.pdbx_description
1 polymer ?
#
loop_
_entity_poly.entity_id
_entity_poly.type
_entity_poly.pdbx_seq_one_letter_code
_entity_poly.pdbx_strand_id
1 'polypeptide(L)'
;MATKNTTTKQAVADKQNGPSLESLGLKSPIEIFDILSILRVDNEPLIKSSQALLDQKLKAQTIMEYFKTKFNISPGDLPYLASMIKHDLKHGKIKLRRN
;
A
#
# COMPACT_ATOMS: atom_id res chain seq x y z
N MET A 1 -46.52 23.56 21.21
CA MET A 1 -45.46 24.05 20.29
C MET A 1 -44.18 23.32 20.61
N ALA A 2 -43.79 22.35 19.79
CA ALA A 2 -42.51 21.69 19.89
C ALA A 2 -42.13 21.14 18.51
N THR A 3 -41.17 21.78 17.85
CA THR A 3 -40.44 21.17 16.72
C THR A 3 -38.96 21.20 17.10
N LYS A 4 -38.48 20.05 17.55
CA LYS A 4 -37.05 19.78 17.74
C LYS A 4 -36.44 19.56 16.36
N ASN A 5 -35.47 20.38 15.99
CA ASN A 5 -34.62 20.14 14.83
C ASN A 5 -33.76 18.89 15.06
N THR A 6 -34.11 17.79 14.42
CA THR A 6 -33.18 16.67 14.22
C THR A 6 -32.46 16.86 12.90
N THR A 7 -31.23 17.38 12.98
CA THR A 7 -30.24 17.29 11.91
C THR A 7 -29.85 15.82 11.74
N THR A 8 -30.43 15.17 10.73
CA THR A 8 -30.05 13.82 10.32
C THR A 8 -28.65 13.88 9.71
N LYS A 9 -27.63 13.64 10.53
CA LYS A 9 -26.28 13.31 10.05
C LYS A 9 -26.40 12.12 9.12
N GLN A 10 -25.98 12.31 7.87
CA GLN A 10 -25.92 11.28 6.85
C GLN A 10 -25.17 10.07 7.41
N ALA A 11 -25.89 8.96 7.56
CA ALA A 11 -25.28 7.64 7.60
C ALA A 11 -24.74 7.38 6.18
N VAL A 12 -23.52 7.84 5.92
CA VAL A 12 -22.76 7.33 4.78
C VAL A 12 -22.49 5.87 5.08
N ALA A 13 -23.05 5.01 4.23
CA ALA A 13 -22.78 3.59 4.23
C ALA A 13 -21.26 3.40 4.30
N ASP A 14 -20.84 2.65 5.33
CA ASP A 14 -19.50 2.18 5.60
C ASP A 14 -18.99 1.38 4.40
N LYS A 15 -18.55 2.07 3.34
CA LYS A 15 -17.57 1.49 2.44
C LYS A 15 -16.36 1.30 3.31
N GLN A 16 -16.03 0.04 3.60
CA GLN A 16 -14.80 -0.41 4.25
C GLN A 16 -13.58 0.16 3.51
N ASN A 17 -13.33 1.45 3.70
CA ASN A 17 -12.08 2.08 3.37
C ASN A 17 -11.14 1.52 4.43
N GLY A 18 -10.22 0.66 3.99
CA GLY A 18 -9.17 0.14 4.84
C GLY A 18 -8.49 1.27 5.63
N PRO A 19 -7.75 0.93 6.70
CA PRO A 19 -7.14 1.92 7.59
C PRO A 19 -6.42 3.01 6.79
N SER A 20 -6.62 4.27 7.20
CA SER A 20 -5.97 5.42 6.59
C SER A 20 -4.46 5.20 6.51
N LEU A 21 -3.82 5.73 5.46
CA LEU A 21 -2.37 5.59 5.28
C LEU A 21 -1.59 6.06 6.52
N GLU A 22 -2.04 7.14 7.15
CA GLU A 22 -1.46 7.66 8.39
C GLU A 22 -1.50 6.64 9.53
N SER A 23 -2.63 5.95 9.70
CA SER A 23 -2.80 4.87 10.70
C SER A 23 -1.89 3.68 10.44
N LEU A 24 -1.52 3.46 9.17
CA LEU A 24 -0.54 2.47 8.74
C LEU A 24 0.91 2.98 8.80
N GLY A 25 1.11 4.21 9.29
CA GLY A 25 2.41 4.88 9.34
C GLY A 25 2.96 5.21 7.96
N LEU A 26 2.12 5.26 6.93
CA LEU A 26 2.44 5.60 5.54
C LEU A 26 2.09 7.08 5.27
N LYS A 27 2.99 7.78 4.59
CA LYS A 27 2.89 9.23 4.31
C LYS A 27 2.13 9.52 3.02
N SER A 28 2.17 8.60 2.06
CA SER A 28 1.52 8.78 0.75
C SER A 28 1.27 7.44 0.05
N PRO A 29 0.35 7.39 -0.94
CA PRO A 29 0.15 6.21 -1.76
C PRO A 29 1.42 5.79 -2.52
N ILE A 30 2.27 6.76 -2.89
CA ILE A 30 3.55 6.49 -3.57
C ILE A 30 4.48 5.69 -2.66
N GLU A 31 4.49 5.99 -1.35
CA GLU A 31 5.33 5.28 -0.39
C GLU A 31 5.02 3.78 -0.35
N ILE A 32 3.76 3.38 -0.55
CA ILE A 32 3.36 1.97 -0.66
C ILE A 32 4.18 1.30 -1.76
N PHE A 33 4.18 1.88 -2.95
CA PHE A 33 4.85 1.33 -4.11
C PHE A 33 6.37 1.34 -3.96
N ASP A 34 6.94 2.38 -3.34
CA ASP A 34 8.37 2.40 -3.07
C ASP A 34 8.78 1.29 -2.08
N ILE A 35 8.03 1.08 -1.00
CA ILE A 35 8.28 -0.01 -0.03
C ILE A 35 8.07 -1.39 -0.66
N LEU A 36 7.08 -1.55 -1.55
CA LEU A 36 6.87 -2.83 -2.21
C LEU A 36 7.91 -3.08 -3.31
N SER A 37 8.43 -2.03 -3.95
CA SER A 37 9.44 -2.14 -5.02
C SER A 37 10.79 -2.65 -4.54
N ILE A 38 11.14 -2.45 -3.27
CA ILE A 38 12.42 -2.93 -2.71
C ILE A 38 12.42 -4.44 -2.46
N LEU A 39 11.25 -5.09 -2.47
CA LEU A 39 11.15 -6.51 -2.23
C LEU A 39 11.76 -7.29 -3.38
N ARG A 40 12.43 -8.38 -3.02
CA ARG A 40 12.84 -9.42 -3.94
C ARG A 40 12.07 -10.68 -3.59
N VAL A 41 11.49 -11.31 -4.60
CA VAL A 41 10.79 -12.59 -4.47
C VAL A 41 11.64 -13.61 -5.21
N ASP A 42 11.98 -14.72 -4.55
CA ASP A 42 12.85 -15.76 -5.12
C ASP A 42 14.21 -15.22 -5.62
N ASN A 43 14.77 -14.24 -4.90
CA ASN A 43 15.98 -13.49 -5.27
C ASN A 43 15.88 -12.59 -6.51
N GLU A 44 14.72 -12.51 -7.15
CA GLU A 44 14.49 -11.60 -8.27
C GLU A 44 13.86 -10.28 -7.80
N PRO A 45 14.32 -9.12 -8.31
CA PRO A 45 13.64 -7.86 -8.07
C PRO A 45 12.25 -7.88 -8.70
N LEU A 46 11.27 -7.38 -7.97
CA LEU A 46 9.88 -7.28 -8.44
C LEU A 46 9.78 -6.40 -9.70
N ILE A 47 10.57 -5.32 -9.74
CA ILE A 47 10.69 -4.45 -10.90
C ILE A 47 12.01 -4.74 -11.61
N LYS A 48 11.93 -5.38 -12.77
CA LYS A 48 13.09 -5.74 -13.59
C LYS A 48 13.54 -4.63 -14.55
N SER A 49 12.63 -3.72 -14.93
CA SER A 49 12.91 -2.63 -15.88
C SER A 49 13.31 -1.35 -15.16
N SER A 50 14.47 -0.79 -15.51
CA SER A 50 14.94 0.50 -14.99
C SER A 50 13.99 1.66 -15.32
N GLN A 51 13.26 1.57 -16.44
CA GLN A 51 12.26 2.58 -16.81
C GLN A 51 11.05 2.56 -15.87
N ALA A 52 10.64 1.36 -15.42
CA ALA A 52 9.57 1.19 -14.44
C ALA A 52 9.99 1.60 -13.01
N LEU A 53 11.29 1.72 -12.73
CA LEU A 53 11.76 2.31 -11.47
C LEU A 53 11.60 3.84 -11.44
N LEU A 54 11.75 4.50 -12.60
CA LEU A 54 11.72 5.95 -12.74
C LEU A 54 10.30 6.49 -12.95
N ASP A 55 9.43 5.75 -13.66
CA ASP A 55 8.04 6.13 -13.86
C ASP A 55 7.16 5.59 -12.71
N GLN A 56 6.65 6.50 -11.87
CA GLN A 56 5.81 6.16 -10.72
C GLN A 56 4.51 5.44 -11.09
N LYS A 57 3.91 5.77 -12.25
CA LYS A 57 2.68 5.15 -12.72
C LYS A 57 2.96 3.74 -13.19
N LEU A 58 4.02 3.56 -13.98
CA LEU A 58 4.45 2.25 -14.45
C LEU A 58 4.87 1.36 -13.27
N LYS A 59 5.61 1.91 -12.30
CA LYS A 59 5.96 1.25 -11.03
C LYS A 59 4.73 0.69 -10.32
N ALA A 60 3.73 1.55 -10.09
CA ALA A 60 2.51 1.17 -9.39
C ALA A 60 1.75 0.08 -10.15
N GLN A 61 1.64 0.19 -11.48
CA GLN A 61 1.01 -0.81 -12.33
C GLN A 61 1.73 -2.16 -12.25
N THR A 62 3.05 -2.18 -12.40
CA THR A 62 3.85 -3.40 -12.29
C THR A 62 3.68 -4.07 -10.93
N ILE A 63 3.68 -3.29 -9.84
CA ILE A 63 3.49 -3.83 -8.48
C ILE A 63 2.10 -4.43 -8.31
N MET A 64 1.06 -3.68 -8.68
CA MET A 64 -0.32 -4.16 -8.59
C MET A 64 -0.53 -5.44 -9.41
N GLU A 65 -0.03 -5.47 -10.64
CA GLU A 65 -0.13 -6.64 -11.50
C GLU A 65 0.65 -7.83 -10.95
N TYR A 66 1.87 -7.60 -10.46
CA TYR A 66 2.69 -8.66 -9.89
C TYR A 66 2.04 -9.30 -8.67
N PHE A 67 1.57 -8.51 -7.71
CA PHE A 67 0.92 -9.03 -6.49
C PHE A 67 -0.43 -9.68 -6.78
N LYS A 68 -1.18 -9.16 -7.76
CA LYS A 68 -2.41 -9.78 -8.22
C LYS A 68 -2.14 -11.13 -8.90
N THR A 69 -1.17 -11.22 -9.78
CA THR A 69 -0.90 -12.43 -10.58
C THR A 69 -0.17 -13.52 -9.80
N LYS A 70 0.80 -13.14 -8.94
CA LYS A 70 1.63 -14.10 -8.20
C LYS A 70 1.04 -14.50 -6.85
N PHE A 71 0.32 -13.59 -6.19
CA PHE A 71 -0.16 -13.79 -4.82
C PHE A 71 -1.68 -13.62 -4.68
N ASN A 72 -2.40 -13.32 -5.77
CA ASN A 72 -3.84 -13.05 -5.74
C ASN A 72 -4.25 -11.95 -4.74
N ILE A 73 -3.37 -10.97 -4.52
CA ILE A 73 -3.60 -9.87 -3.59
C ILE A 73 -4.32 -8.72 -4.30
N SER A 74 -5.34 -8.16 -3.66
CA SER A 74 -6.08 -7.03 -4.20
C SER A 74 -5.33 -5.71 -3.98
N PRO A 75 -5.49 -4.70 -4.86
CA PRO A 75 -4.86 -3.40 -4.69
C PRO A 75 -5.16 -2.72 -3.34
N GLY A 76 -6.34 -2.98 -2.76
CA GLY A 76 -6.74 -2.45 -1.45
C GLY A 76 -5.94 -3.01 -0.25
N ASP A 77 -5.29 -4.16 -0.42
CA ASP A 77 -4.50 -4.81 0.63
C ASP A 77 -3.01 -4.38 0.61
N LEU A 78 -2.56 -3.76 -0.50
CA LEU A 78 -1.19 -3.29 -0.66
C LEU A 78 -0.74 -2.29 0.42
N PRO A 79 -1.56 -1.33 0.89
CA PRO A 79 -1.19 -0.46 2.00
C PRO A 79 -0.84 -1.22 3.26
N TYR A 80 -1.60 -2.26 3.60
CA TYR A 80 -1.35 -3.07 4.79
C TYR A 80 -0.03 -3.85 4.67
N LEU A 81 0.20 -4.45 3.50
CA LEU A 81 1.45 -5.16 3.21
C LEU A 81 2.67 -4.22 3.31
N ALA A 82 2.57 -3.03 2.72
CA ALA A 82 3.63 -2.02 2.79
C ALA A 82 3.90 -1.57 4.23
N SER A 83 2.85 -1.41 5.04
CA SER A 83 2.98 -1.07 6.46
C SER A 83 3.74 -2.15 7.24
N MET A 84 3.38 -3.43 7.05
CA MET A 84 4.07 -4.56 7.69
C MET A 84 5.55 -4.60 7.31
N ILE A 85 5.86 -4.47 6.01
CA ILE A 85 7.23 -4.48 5.52
C ILE A 85 8.00 -3.28 6.09
N LYS A 86 7.41 -2.09 6.10
CA LYS A 86 8.03 -0.88 6.69
C LYS A 86 8.37 -1.09 8.17
N HIS A 87 7.47 -1.71 8.91
CA HIS A 87 7.71 -2.07 10.30
C HIS A 87 8.89 -3.05 10.40
N ASP A 88 8.91 -4.12 9.62
CA ASP A 88 9.98 -5.11 9.66
C ASP A 88 11.35 -4.58 9.20
N LEU A 89 11.37 -3.61 8.26
CA LEU A 89 12.57 -2.87 7.88
C LEU A 89 13.09 -2.02 9.05
N LYS A 90 12.21 -1.28 9.73
CA LYS A 90 12.59 -0.46 10.89
C LYS A 90 13.14 -1.30 12.04
N HIS A 91 12.59 -2.49 12.24
CA HIS A 91 13.03 -3.42 13.28
C HIS A 91 14.19 -4.32 12.83
N GLY A 92 14.75 -4.11 11.63
CA GLY A 92 15.91 -4.85 11.13
C GLY A 92 15.67 -6.33 10.87
N LYS A 93 14.40 -6.76 10.81
CA LYS A 93 14.02 -8.15 10.50
C LYS A 93 14.25 -8.48 9.02
N ILE A 94 14.12 -7.46 8.16
CA ILE A 94 14.47 -7.54 6.75
C ILE A 94 15.84 -6.86 6.57
N LYS A 95 16.88 -7.66 6.31
CA LYS A 95 18.20 -7.13 5.94
C LYS A 95 18.16 -6.70 4.47
N LEU A 96 18.08 -5.40 4.21
CA LEU A 96 18.43 -4.83 2.91
C LEU A 96 19.90 -5.17 2.63
N ARG A 97 20.16 -6.18 1.79
CA ARG A 97 21.48 -6.34 1.20
C ARG A 97 21.70 -5.15 0.25
N ARG A 98 22.44 -4.15 0.74
CA ARG A 98 23.11 -3.18 -0.13
C ARG A 98 24.12 -3.98 -0.94
N ASN A 99 23.86 -4.07 -2.24
CA ASN A 99 24.83 -4.57 -3.20
C ASN A 99 25.75 -3.43 -3.59
#